data_AF-A0A933IJ85-F1
#
_entry.id   AF-A0A933IJ85-F1
#
_cell.length_a   1.000
_cell.length_b   1.000
_cell.length_c   1.000
_cell.angle_alpha   90.00
_cell.angle_beta   90.00
_cell.angle_gamma   90.00
#
_symmetry.space_group_name_H-M   'P 1'
#
loop_
_entity.id
_entity.type
_entity.pdbx_description
1 polymer ?
#
loop_
_entity_poly.entity_id
_entity_poly.type
_entity_poly.pdbx_seq_one_letter_code
_entity_poly.pdbx_strand_id
1 'polypeptide(L)' 'TEGDVEVAKKADHIIYLPDTMEIFSPLLTIIPLQLLAYYIADRKGCDVDQPRNLAKSVTVE' A
#
# COMPACT_ATOMS: atom_id res chain seq x y z
N THR A 1 8.30 8.52 -10.73
CA THR A 1 6.87 8.89 -10.89
C THR A 1 6.63 9.18 -12.36
N GLU A 2 5.40 9.42 -12.81
CA GLU A 2 4.96 9.41 -14.22
C GLU A 2 6.07 9.73 -15.26
N GLY A 3 6.36 8.79 -16.17
CA GLY A 3 7.44 8.93 -17.16
C GLY A 3 8.81 8.36 -16.77
N ASP A 4 8.97 7.75 -15.58
CA ASP A 4 10.19 7.04 -15.20
C ASP A 4 10.35 5.72 -15.98
N VAL A 5 11.16 5.79 -17.04
CA VAL A 5 11.45 4.67 -17.97
C VAL A 5 12.38 3.64 -17.34
N GLU A 6 13.15 4.00 -16.31
CA GLU A 6 14.12 3.10 -15.70
C GLU A 6 13.44 2.06 -14.81
N VAL A 7 12.35 2.43 -14.13
CA VAL A 7 11.51 1.48 -13.39
C VAL A 7 10.83 0.50 -14.34
N ALA A 8 10.42 0.98 -15.53
CA ALA A 8 9.76 0.14 -16.52
C ALA A 8 10.66 -0.96 -17.11
N LYS A 9 11.98 -0.80 -17.03
CA LYS A 9 12.94 -1.85 -17.42
C LYS A 9 13.14 -2.93 -16.36
N LYS A 10 12.66 -2.72 -15.12
CA LYS A 10 12.95 -3.56 -13.95
C LYS A 10 11.73 -4.26 -13.37
N ALA A 11 10.52 -3.91 -13.80
CA ALA A 11 9.28 -4.46 -13.27
C ALA A 11 8.24 -4.69 -14.38
N ASP A 12 7.52 -5.80 -14.31
CA ASP A 12 6.45 -6.16 -15.26
C ASP A 12 5.16 -5.33 -15.05
N HIS A 13 4.94 -4.88 -13.82
CA HIS A 13 3.76 -4.12 -13.42
C HIS A 13 4.16 -2.84 -12.71
N ILE A 14 3.59 -1.73 -13.15
CA ILE A 14 3.91 -0.39 -12.66
C ILE A 14 2.61 0.31 -12.30
N ILE A 15 2.58 0.92 -11.12
CA ILE A 15 1.50 1.81 -10.70
C ILE A 15 2.07 3.24 -10.72
N TYR A 16 1.68 4.01 -11.72
CA TYR A 16 2.06 5.41 -11.79
C TYR A 16 1.25 6.22 -10.78
N LEU A 17 1.94 7.10 -10.07
CA LEU A 17 1.32 8.07 -9.18
C LEU A 17 1.25 9.42 -9.90
N PRO A 18 0.18 10.20 -9.69
CA PRO A 18 0.09 11.54 -10.24
C PRO A 18 1.16 12.43 -9.62
N ASP A 19 1.57 13.45 -10.38
CA ASP A 19 2.46 14.49 -9.85
C ASP A 19 1.78 15.24 -8.70
N THR A 20 2.56 15.48 -7.66
CA THR A 20 2.11 16.15 -6.44
C THR A 20 3.27 16.91 -5.79
N MET A 21 2.97 17.72 -4.78
CA MET A 21 4.01 18.35 -3.97
C MET A 21 4.81 17.27 -3.24
N GLU A 22 6.13 17.44 -3.13
CA GLU A 22 7.03 16.45 -2.51
C GLU A 22 6.57 16.02 -1.10
N ILE A 23 6.05 16.98 -0.32
CA ILE A 23 5.50 16.72 1.02
C ILE A 23 4.32 15.72 1.03
N PHE A 24 3.57 15.61 -0.06
CA PHE A 24 2.44 14.68 -0.19
C PHE A 24 2.81 13.36 -0.88
N SER A 25 4.02 13.23 -1.43
CA SER A 25 4.49 11.99 -2.06
C SER A 25 4.40 10.77 -1.13
N PRO A 26 4.77 10.84 0.17
CA PRO A 26 4.60 9.72 1.09
C PRO A 26 3.13 9.29 1.28
N LEU A 27 2.20 10.25 1.20
CA LEU A 27 0.77 9.96 1.35
C LEU A 27 0.20 9.26 0.11
N LEU A 28 0.61 9.65 -1.10
CA LEU A 28 0.14 9.00 -2.32
C LEU A 28 0.76 7.61 -2.50
N THR A 29 2.01 7.43 -2.09
CA THR A 29 2.72 6.14 -2.22
C THR A 29 2.16 5.04 -1.30
N ILE A 30 1.57 5.37 -0.14
CA ILE A 30 1.05 4.36 0.78
C ILE A 30 -0.31 3.78 0.34
N ILE A 31 -1.12 4.54 -0.39
CA ILE A 31 -2.46 4.12 -0.84
C ILE A 31 -2.43 2.81 -1.65
N PRO A 32 -1.64 2.67 -2.74
CA PRO A 32 -1.61 1.42 -3.49
C PRO A 32 -1.10 0.23 -2.65
N LEU A 33 -0.22 0.48 -1.67
CA LEU A 33 0.27 -0.56 -0.77
C LEU A 33 -0.82 -1.03 0.21
N GLN A 34 -1.63 -0.10 0.73
CA GLN A 34 -2.80 -0.41 1.57
C GLN A 34 -3.84 -1.21 0.78
N LEU A 35 -4.14 -0.81 -0.46
CA LEU A 35 -5.07 -1.53 -1.34
C LEU A 35 -4.55 -2.93 -1.69
N LEU A 36 -3.24 -3.06 -1.98
CA LEU A 36 -2.63 -4.36 -2.25
C LEU A 36 -2.77 -5.29 -1.04
N ALA A 37 -2.50 -4.81 0.18
CA ALA A 37 -2.66 -5.59 1.40
C ALA A 37 -4.13 -6.01 1.61
N TYR A 38 -5.07 -5.09 1.46
CA TYR A 38 -6.51 -5.35 1.56
C TYR A 38 -6.94 -6.46 0.59
N TYR A 39 -6.63 -6.30 -0.70
CA TYR A 39 -7.05 -7.23 -1.74
C TYR A 39 -6.36 -8.60 -1.67
N ILE A 40 -5.17 -8.68 -1.06
CA ILE A 40 -4.53 -9.97 -0.77
C ILE A 40 -5.21 -10.64 0.43
N ALA A 41 -5.49 -9.89 1.50
CA ALA A 41 -6.13 -10.42 2.70
C ALA A 41 -7.54 -10.96 2.40
N ASP A 42 -8.34 -10.20 1.64
CA ASP A 42 -9.69 -10.60 1.17
C ASP A 42 -9.64 -11.89 0.35
N ARG A 43 -8.75 -11.97 -0.66
CA ARG A 43 -8.58 -13.19 -1.47
C ARG A 43 -8.08 -14.39 -0.69
N LYS A 44 -7.36 -14.17 0.41
CA LYS A 44 -6.89 -15.24 1.31
C LYS A 44 -7.93 -15.63 2.37
N GLY A 45 -9.09 -14.98 2.41
CA GLY A 45 -10.11 -15.20 3.44
C GLY A 45 -9.64 -14.81 4.84
N CYS A 46 -8.71 -13.86 4.95
CA CYS A 46 -8.30 -13.30 6.23
C CYS A 46 -9.35 -12.30 6.72
N ASP A 47 -9.52 -12.20 8.05
CA ASP A 47 -10.28 -11.11 8.65
C ASP A 47 -9.48 -9.81 8.53
N VAL A 48 -9.95 -8.92 7.66
CA VAL A 48 -9.31 -7.64 7.34
C VAL A 48 -9.46 -6.65 8.50
N ASP A 49 -10.62 -6.62 9.15
CA ASP A 49 -10.94 -5.66 10.20
C ASP A 49 -10.38 -6.10 11.55
N GLN A 50 -10.26 -7.42 11.77
CA GLN A 50 -9.75 -8.01 13.00
C GLN A 50 -8.62 -9.02 12.72
N PRO A 51 -7.43 -8.54 12.29
CA PRO A 51 -6.29 -9.41 12.03
C PRO A 51 -5.89 -10.20 13.28
N ARG A 52 -5.55 -11.47 13.08
CA ARG A 52 -5.22 -12.40 14.16
C ARG A 52 -4.08 -11.84 15.02
N ASN A 53 -4.23 -11.99 16.34
CA ASN A 53 -3.25 -11.59 17.36
C ASN A 53 -3.00 -10.07 17.48
N LEU A 54 -3.82 -9.23 16.85
CA LEU A 54 -3.73 -7.78 16.97
C LEU A 54 -4.94 -7.21 17.72
N ALA A 55 -4.67 -6.14 18.45
CA ALA A 55 -5.68 -5.27 19.03
C ALA A 55 -5.56 -3.89 18.40
N LYS A 56 -6.67 -3.14 18.34
CA LYS A 56 -6.68 -1.77 17.80
C LYS A 56 -5.72 -0.83 18.57
N SER A 57 -5.56 -1.08 19.86
CA SER A 57 -4.57 -0.45 20.72
C SER A 57 -4.25 -1.41 21.87
N VAL A 58 -2.97 -1.49 22.26
CA VAL A 58 -2.55 -2.26 23.44
C VAL A 58 -2.58 -1.33 24.64
N THR A 59 -3.46 -1.60 25.60
CA THR A 59 -3.72 -0.71 26.76
C THR A 59 -3.43 -1.36 28.11
N VAL A 60 -2.79 -2.53 28.12
CA VAL A 60 -2.38 -3.24 29.34
C VAL A 60 -0.87 -3.43 29.32
N GLU A 61 -0.22 -3.03 30.43
CA GLU A 61 1.20 -3.27 30.72
C GLU A 61 1.43 -4.70 31.23
#